data_AF-A0A3P1WNC0-F1
#
_entry.id   AF-A0A3P1WNC0-F1
#
_cell.length_a   1.000
_cell.length_b   1.000
_cell.length_c   1.000
_cell.angle_alpha   90.00
_cell.angle_beta   90.00
_cell.angle_gamma   90.00
#
_symmetry.space_group_name_H-M   'P 1'
#
loop_
_entity.id
_entity.type
_entity.pdbx_description
1 polymer ?
#
loop_
_entity_poly.entity_id
_entity_poly.type
_entity_poly.pdbx_seq_one_letter_code
_entity_poly.pdbx_strand_id
1 'polypeptide(L)'
;MPRTSCGSLTSPTCAPPQAGACTAFVIDAFSRRIAGWSTRSTMTTEALPLEALEHALVTAKDHALQGLIHHSDRGCQYVSMRYTQRLTDAGIHASVGSRGDACDNALAETVNGLYKTELIHARAAWPSVTEVEFHTMCWVDWWNNQRLHETLDYHTPHEIEALYHQGRTSALTPP
;
A
#
# COMPACT_ATOMS: atom_id res chain seq x y z
N MET A 1 -20.00 -1.64 2.04
CA MET A 1 -19.28 -2.01 0.81
C MET A 1 -17.80 -1.97 1.15
N PRO A 2 -16.99 -3.03 0.92
CA PRO A 2 -15.56 -2.94 1.12
C PRO A 2 -15.03 -1.99 0.05
N ARG A 3 -14.78 -0.75 0.44
CA ARG A 3 -14.01 0.18 -0.37
C ARG A 3 -12.57 -0.03 0.04
N THR A 4 -11.87 -0.93 -0.62
CA THR A 4 -10.42 -0.80 -0.70
C THR A 4 -10.22 0.43 -1.55
N SER A 5 -9.95 1.56 -0.91
CA SER A 5 -9.24 2.62 -1.59
C SER A 5 -7.78 2.19 -1.56
N CYS A 6 -7.17 2.17 -2.73
CA CYS A 6 -5.77 1.90 -2.87
C CYS A 6 -5.14 3.03 -3.64
N GLY A 7 -4.43 3.90 -2.94
CA GLY A 7 -3.22 4.51 -3.45
C GLY A 7 -2.83 5.82 -2.77
N SER A 8 -1.59 5.85 -2.30
CA SER A 8 -0.67 6.85 -2.83
C SER A 8 0.68 6.19 -2.90
N LEU A 9 1.25 6.23 -4.09
CA LEU A 9 2.65 6.05 -4.26
C LEU A 9 3.24 7.45 -4.26
N THR A 10 3.52 7.94 -3.06
CA THR A 10 3.99 9.29 -2.91
C THR A 10 5.49 9.35 -3.25
N SER A 11 5.87 10.47 -3.88
CA SER A 11 7.16 10.81 -4.47
C SER A 11 8.42 10.17 -3.85
N PRO A 12 9.42 9.82 -4.68
CA PRO A 12 10.62 9.12 -4.27
C PRO A 12 11.31 9.99 -3.24
N THR A 13 11.38 9.49 -2.01
CA THR A 13 12.28 10.14 -1.07
C THR A 13 13.64 9.61 -1.44
N CYS A 14 14.35 10.34 -2.31
CA CYS A 14 15.77 10.18 -2.44
C CYS A 14 16.34 10.32 -1.02
N ALA A 15 16.61 9.18 -0.38
CA ALA A 15 17.40 9.16 0.84
C ALA A 15 18.70 9.93 0.58
N PRO A 16 19.30 10.58 1.59
CA PRO A 16 20.56 11.31 1.43
C PRO A 16 21.63 10.44 0.73
N PRO A 17 22.63 11.07 0.09
CA PRO A 17 23.14 10.71 -1.26
C PRO A 17 24.01 9.45 -1.36
N GLN A 18 23.77 8.40 -0.57
CA GLN A 18 24.65 7.22 -0.53
C GLN A 18 24.00 5.92 -0.99
N ALA A 19 22.66 5.80 -1.07
CA ALA A 19 22.00 4.59 -1.61
C ALA A 19 20.79 4.83 -2.55
N GLY A 20 20.20 6.03 -2.59
CA GLY A 20 19.11 6.36 -3.53
C GLY A 20 17.99 5.32 -3.61
N ALA A 21 17.35 4.95 -2.50
CA ALA A 21 16.23 4.00 -2.52
C ALA A 21 14.88 4.70 -2.70
N CYS A 22 14.00 4.12 -3.49
CA CYS A 22 12.62 4.53 -3.72
C CYS A 22 11.70 3.37 -3.32
N THR A 23 10.71 3.64 -2.47
CA THR A 23 9.78 2.62 -1.96
C THR A 23 8.35 2.96 -2.38
N ALA A 24 7.60 1.93 -2.74
CA ALA A 24 6.22 2.00 -3.15
C ALA A 24 5.32 1.20 -2.23
N PHE A 25 4.12 1.71 -1.96
CA PHE A 25 3.12 1.06 -1.13
C PHE A 25 1.75 1.00 -1.82
N VAL A 26 1.09 -0.12 -1.64
CA VAL A 26 -0.33 -0.37 -1.92
C VAL A 26 -0.99 -0.59 -0.57
N ILE A 27 -1.92 0.30 -0.22
CA ILE A 27 -2.56 0.34 1.10
C ILE A 27 -4.05 0.06 0.92
N ASP A 28 -4.63 -0.79 1.76
CA ASP A 28 -6.07 -0.94 1.87
C ASP A 28 -6.62 0.12 2.82
N ALA A 29 -7.50 1.00 2.34
CA ALA A 29 -8.02 2.08 3.18
C ALA A 29 -9.04 1.65 4.24
N PHE A 30 -9.62 0.45 4.13
CA PHE A 30 -10.55 -0.05 5.13
C PHE A 30 -9.80 -0.57 6.37
N SER A 31 -8.82 -1.46 6.18
CA SER A 31 -8.02 -2.06 7.26
C SER A 31 -6.74 -1.29 7.57
N ARG A 32 -6.36 -0.31 6.74
CA ARG A 32 -5.03 0.34 6.73
C ARG A 32 -3.88 -0.60 6.49
N ARG A 33 -4.13 -1.82 6.02
CA ARG A 33 -3.08 -2.79 5.72
C ARG A 33 -2.23 -2.29 4.58
N ILE A 34 -0.91 -2.43 4.71
CA ILE A 34 -0.01 -2.37 3.57
C ILE A 34 -0.10 -3.73 2.87
N ALA A 35 -0.90 -3.80 1.81
CA ALA A 35 -1.21 -5.03 1.09
C ALA A 35 -0.08 -5.42 0.13
N GLY A 36 0.67 -4.45 -0.40
CA GLY A 36 1.84 -4.70 -1.24
C GLY A 36 2.83 -3.55 -1.20
N TRP A 37 4.09 -3.85 -1.51
CA TRP A 37 5.17 -2.88 -1.53
C TRP A 37 6.35 -3.36 -2.38
N SER A 38 7.19 -2.43 -2.82
CA SER A 38 8.45 -2.71 -3.54
C SER A 38 9.48 -1.62 -3.25
N THR A 39 10.78 -1.94 -3.31
CA THR A 39 11.89 -0.99 -3.10
C THR A 39 12.89 -1.09 -4.25
N ARG A 40 13.30 0.04 -4.84
CA ARG A 40 14.26 0.10 -5.97
C ARG A 40 15.27 1.23 -5.84
N SER A 41 16.39 1.15 -6.57
CA SER A 41 17.45 2.16 -6.58
C SER A 41 17.17 3.38 -7.46
N THR A 42 16.16 3.33 -8.32
CA THR A 42 15.77 4.45 -9.17
C THR A 42 14.26 4.48 -9.35
N MET A 43 13.74 5.69 -9.53
CA MET A 43 12.32 5.93 -9.75
C MET A 43 11.92 5.88 -11.24
N THR A 44 12.83 5.60 -12.16
CA THR A 44 12.60 5.80 -13.61
C THR A 44 11.77 4.71 -14.30
N THR A 45 11.37 3.66 -13.59
CA THR A 45 10.68 2.53 -14.20
C THR A 45 9.26 2.39 -13.64
N GLU A 46 8.29 2.26 -14.57
CA GLU A 46 6.92 1.80 -14.31
C GLU A 46 6.85 0.50 -13.48
N ALA A 47 7.98 -0.20 -13.36
CA ALA A 47 8.16 -1.43 -12.62
C ALA A 47 7.94 -1.29 -11.11
N LEU A 48 8.42 -0.22 -10.47
CA LEU A 48 8.29 -0.07 -9.01
C LEU A 48 6.82 -0.06 -8.56
N PRO A 49 5.94 0.77 -9.16
CA PRO A 49 4.50 0.69 -8.96
C PRO A 49 3.88 -0.67 -9.24
N LEU A 50 4.24 -1.24 -10.39
CA LEU A 50 3.64 -2.47 -10.88
C LEU A 50 3.97 -3.63 -9.94
N GLU A 51 5.17 -3.69 -9.40
CA GLU A 51 5.59 -4.72 -8.44
C GLU A 51 4.89 -4.60 -7.10
N ALA A 52 4.71 -3.37 -6.59
CA ALA A 52 3.91 -3.17 -5.39
C ALA A 52 2.46 -3.64 -5.61
N LEU A 53 1.91 -3.41 -6.80
CA LEU A 53 0.60 -3.92 -7.21
C LEU A 53 0.59 -5.45 -7.32
N GLU A 54 1.55 -6.07 -8.00
CA GLU A 54 1.65 -7.54 -8.10
C GLU A 54 1.76 -8.18 -6.72
N HIS A 55 2.59 -7.61 -5.84
CA HIS A 55 2.72 -8.07 -4.47
C HIS A 55 1.38 -8.01 -3.72
N ALA A 56 0.61 -6.93 -3.89
CA ALA A 56 -0.72 -6.81 -3.31
C ALA A 56 -1.69 -7.87 -3.84
N LEU A 57 -1.69 -8.10 -5.16
CA LEU A 57 -2.55 -9.10 -5.80
C LEU A 57 -2.22 -10.52 -5.35
N VAL A 58 -0.93 -10.85 -5.21
CA VAL A 58 -0.48 -12.15 -4.68
C VAL A 58 -0.86 -12.32 -3.21
N THR A 59 -0.79 -11.24 -2.42
CA THR A 59 -1.12 -11.29 -0.98
C THR A 59 -2.62 -11.45 -0.73
N ALA A 60 -3.46 -10.95 -1.64
CA ALA A 60 -4.91 -11.00 -1.53
C ALA A 60 -5.54 -12.41 -1.72
N LYS A 61 -4.72 -13.46 -1.93
CA LYS A 61 -5.04 -14.91 -2.03
C LYS A 61 -6.52 -15.29 -1.79
N ASP A 62 -7.37 -15.18 -2.80
CA ASP A 62 -8.79 -15.62 -2.81
C ASP A 62 -9.85 -14.63 -2.29
N HIS A 63 -9.50 -13.38 -2.00
CA HIS A 63 -10.49 -12.33 -1.78
C HIS A 63 -11.12 -11.89 -3.12
N ALA A 64 -12.43 -11.67 -3.14
CA ALA A 64 -13.12 -11.17 -4.31
C ALA A 64 -12.63 -9.74 -4.62
N LEU A 65 -11.67 -9.64 -5.55
CA LEU A 65 -11.12 -8.38 -6.08
C LEU A 65 -12.12 -7.61 -6.96
N GLN A 66 -13.25 -8.24 -7.28
CA GLN A 66 -14.32 -7.65 -8.09
C GLN A 66 -15.00 -6.50 -7.35
N GLY A 67 -15.04 -5.33 -8.00
CA GLY A 67 -15.66 -4.12 -7.46
C GLY A 67 -14.73 -3.27 -6.59
N LEU A 68 -13.43 -3.61 -6.51
CA LEU A 68 -12.43 -2.74 -5.88
C LEU A 68 -12.16 -1.51 -6.73
N ILE A 69 -11.83 -0.41 -6.04
CA ILE A 69 -11.52 0.88 -6.66
C ILE A 69 -10.09 1.27 -6.33
N HIS A 70 -9.24 1.35 -7.35
CA HIS A 70 -7.88 1.83 -7.20
C HIS A 70 -7.83 3.35 -7.41
N HIS A 71 -7.34 4.08 -6.42
CA HIS A 71 -7.21 5.54 -6.45
C HIS A 71 -5.73 5.93 -6.60
N SER A 72 -5.37 6.52 -7.74
CA SER A 72 -4.01 6.99 -7.99
C SER A 72 -3.95 8.51 -8.04
N ASP A 73 -2.87 9.08 -7.51
CA ASP A 73 -2.56 10.50 -7.63
C ASP A 73 -2.17 10.86 -9.08
N ARG A 74 -2.53 12.08 -9.49
CA ARG A 74 -2.33 12.57 -10.87
C ARG A 74 -0.84 12.87 -11.20
N GLY A 75 0.06 12.69 -10.25
CA GLY A 75 1.46 13.09 -10.32
C GLY A 75 2.36 11.97 -10.84
N CYS A 76 2.57 11.95 -12.16
CA CYS A 76 3.64 11.27 -12.90
C CYS A 76 4.00 9.81 -12.52
N GLN A 77 3.87 8.91 -13.51
CA GLN A 77 4.29 7.48 -13.57
C GLN A 77 3.19 6.42 -13.42
N TYR A 78 2.06 6.72 -12.78
CA TYR A 78 0.92 5.78 -12.59
C TYR A 78 -0.04 5.70 -13.78
N VAL A 79 0.17 6.58 -14.77
CA VAL A 79 -0.63 6.65 -15.99
C VAL A 79 -0.07 5.73 -17.08
N SER A 80 0.88 4.85 -16.76
CA SER A 80 1.37 3.90 -17.75
C SER A 80 0.24 2.97 -18.16
N MET A 81 0.13 2.73 -19.47
CA MET A 81 -0.86 1.79 -20.01
C MET A 81 -0.75 0.42 -19.33
N ARG A 82 0.47 0.00 -18.96
CA ARG A 82 0.72 -1.28 -18.29
C ARG A 82 0.09 -1.36 -16.90
N TYR A 83 0.17 -0.29 -16.12
CA TYR A 83 -0.41 -0.27 -14.77
C TYR A 83 -1.94 -0.35 -14.83
N THR A 84 -2.55 0.50 -15.67
CA THR A 84 -4.01 0.51 -15.86
C THR A 84 -4.52 -0.80 -16.47
N GLN A 85 -3.78 -1.38 -17.43
CA GLN A 85 -4.12 -2.68 -17.99
C GLN A 85 -4.09 -3.76 -16.92
N ARG A 86 -3.05 -3.78 -16.07
CA ARG A 86 -2.93 -4.79 -15.03
C ARG A 86 -4.05 -4.74 -13.99
N LEU A 87 -4.49 -3.54 -13.62
CA LEU A 87 -5.67 -3.33 -12.78
C LEU A 87 -6.93 -3.89 -13.45
N THR A 88 -7.10 -3.61 -14.74
CA THR A 88 -8.23 -4.11 -15.53
C THR A 88 -8.23 -5.64 -15.59
N ASP A 89 -7.07 -6.26 -15.83
CA ASP A 89 -6.91 -7.72 -15.86
C ASP A 89 -7.21 -8.37 -14.50
N ALA A 90 -6.99 -7.63 -13.40
CA ALA A 90 -7.36 -8.05 -12.04
C ALA A 90 -8.85 -7.79 -11.69
N GLY A 91 -9.62 -7.16 -12.58
CA GLY A 91 -11.01 -6.77 -12.31
C GLY A 91 -11.17 -5.55 -11.39
N ILE A 92 -10.11 -4.75 -11.24
CA ILE A 92 -10.07 -3.56 -10.38
C ILE A 92 -10.32 -2.31 -11.22
N HIS A 93 -11.24 -1.45 -10.77
CA HIS A 93 -11.57 -0.21 -11.46
C HIS A 93 -10.63 0.92 -11.02
N ALA A 94 -9.95 1.57 -11.95
CA ALA A 94 -9.21 2.79 -11.65
C ALA A 94 -10.17 3.98 -11.50
N SER A 95 -10.02 4.77 -10.43
CA SER A 95 -10.75 6.02 -10.22
C SER A 95 -9.76 7.17 -10.05
N VAL A 96 -10.01 8.27 -10.77
CA VAL A 96 -9.18 9.48 -10.75
C VAL A 96 -10.07 10.72 -10.76
N GLY A 97 -9.93 11.59 -9.75
CA GLY A 97 -10.58 12.90 -9.61
C GLY A 97 -11.86 13.00 -8.77
N SER A 98 -12.12 12.11 -7.79
CA SER A 98 -13.32 12.13 -6.93
C SER A 98 -13.06 12.68 -5.51
N ARG A 99 -14.12 12.89 -4.70
CA ARG A 99 -14.00 13.28 -3.27
C ARG A 99 -13.34 12.19 -2.40
N GLY A 100 -13.41 10.92 -2.79
CA GLY A 100 -12.73 9.82 -2.08
C GLY A 100 -11.21 9.99 -2.12
N ASP A 101 -10.72 10.43 -3.27
CA ASP A 101 -9.30 10.59 -3.58
C ASP A 101 -8.57 11.50 -2.60
N ALA A 102 -9.22 12.52 -2.04
CA ALA A 102 -8.57 13.41 -1.07
C ALA A 102 -8.31 12.70 0.27
N CYS A 103 -9.23 11.86 0.73
CA CYS A 103 -9.07 11.07 1.95
C CYS A 103 -8.03 9.97 1.75
N ASP A 104 -8.05 9.35 0.57
CA ASP A 104 -7.15 8.26 0.19
C ASP A 104 -5.72 8.76 0.02
N ASN A 105 -5.58 9.92 -0.64
CA ASN A 105 -4.31 10.63 -0.73
C ASN A 105 -3.79 11.04 0.65
N ALA A 106 -4.65 11.57 1.54
CA ALA A 106 -4.24 11.93 2.90
C ALA A 106 -3.79 10.71 3.73
N LEU A 107 -4.49 9.57 3.61
CA LEU A 107 -4.08 8.32 4.25
C LEU A 107 -2.68 7.94 3.80
N ALA A 108 -2.45 7.94 2.50
CA ALA A 108 -1.23 7.40 1.97
C ALA A 108 -0.06 8.40 2.06
N GLU A 109 -0.31 9.71 2.05
CA GLU A 109 0.64 10.73 2.52
C GLU A 109 1.06 10.50 3.98
N THR A 110 0.10 10.16 4.85
CA THR A 110 0.37 9.86 6.27
C THR A 110 1.27 8.64 6.40
N VAL A 111 0.96 7.53 5.72
CA VAL A 111 1.79 6.31 5.76
C VAL A 111 3.21 6.61 5.28
N ASN A 112 3.35 7.37 4.20
CA ASN A 112 4.65 7.74 3.67
C ASN A 112 5.44 8.67 4.61
N GLY A 113 4.77 9.62 5.28
CA GLY A 113 5.39 10.46 6.29
C GLY A 113 5.91 9.65 7.49
N LEU A 114 5.12 8.68 7.96
CA LEU A 114 5.49 7.78 9.05
C LEU A 114 6.65 6.87 8.65
N TYR A 115 6.59 6.23 7.48
CA TYR A 115 7.69 5.40 6.97
C TYR A 115 9.01 6.17 6.89
N LYS A 116 8.97 7.40 6.35
CA LYS A 116 10.17 8.26 6.29
C LYS A 116 10.69 8.59 7.68
N THR A 117 9.81 8.97 8.60
CA THR A 117 10.21 9.42 9.94
C THR A 117 10.72 8.27 10.80
N GLU A 118 9.99 7.16 10.83
CA GLU A 118 10.21 6.04 11.74
C GLU A 118 11.29 5.08 11.23
N LEU A 119 11.45 4.94 9.91
CA LEU A 119 12.43 4.03 9.32
C LEU A 119 13.58 4.79 8.65
N ILE A 120 13.28 5.57 7.61
CA ILE A 120 14.32 6.12 6.74
C ILE A 120 15.21 7.13 7.46
N HIS A 121 14.60 8.08 8.18
CA HIS A 121 15.29 9.15 8.92
C HIS A 121 15.72 8.73 10.32
N ALA A 122 15.22 7.61 10.83
CA ALA A 122 15.70 7.03 12.09
C ALA A 122 17.16 6.54 11.98
N ARG A 123 17.70 6.44 10.76
CA ARG A 123 19.10 6.11 10.49
C ARG A 123 19.80 7.24 9.76
N ALA A 124 21.05 7.50 10.14
CA ALA A 124 21.87 8.53 9.51
C ALA A 124 22.26 8.19 8.05
N ALA A 125 22.42 6.90 7.74
CA ALA A 125 22.77 6.42 6.41
C ALA A 125 22.28 4.99 6.18
N TRP A 126 22.09 4.65 4.91
CA TRP A 126 21.73 3.32 4.44
C TRP A 126 22.88 2.73 3.62
N PRO A 127 23.37 1.52 3.95
CA PRO A 127 24.50 0.90 3.24
C PRO A 127 24.18 0.48 1.80
N SER A 128 22.93 0.10 1.55
CA SER A 128 22.49 -0.40 0.24
C SER A 128 20.97 -0.33 0.13
N VAL A 129 20.45 -0.46 -1.10
CA VAL A 129 19.01 -0.58 -1.35
C VAL A 129 18.44 -1.87 -0.76
N THR A 130 19.21 -2.96 -0.78
CA THR A 130 18.81 -4.24 -0.15
C THR A 130 18.61 -4.08 1.36
N GLU A 131 19.43 -3.26 2.02
CA GLU A 131 19.25 -2.98 3.44
C GLU A 131 17.97 -2.20 3.71
N VAL A 132 17.65 -1.24 2.85
CA VAL A 132 16.37 -0.50 2.90
C VAL A 132 15.20 -1.45 2.68
N GLU A 133 15.29 -2.33 1.70
CA GLU A 133 14.26 -3.32 1.36
C GLU A 133 14.00 -4.27 2.54
N PHE A 134 15.05 -4.84 3.13
CA PHE A 134 14.94 -5.73 4.30
C PHE A 134 14.27 -5.01 5.47
N HIS A 135 14.69 -3.78 5.77
CA HIS A 135 14.08 -3.02 6.85
C HIS A 135 12.67 -2.54 6.55
N THR A 136 12.35 -2.32 5.27
CA THR A 136 10.98 -2.04 4.83
C THR A 136 10.08 -3.25 5.07
N MET A 137 10.55 -4.46 4.77
CA MET A 137 9.83 -5.69 5.09
C MET A 137 9.50 -5.77 6.60
N CYS A 138 10.49 -5.55 7.47
CA CYS A 138 10.28 -5.56 8.91
C CYS A 138 9.31 -4.47 9.38
N TRP A 139 9.41 -3.27 8.81
CA TRP A 139 8.51 -2.16 9.16
C TRP A 139 7.07 -2.43 8.71
N VAL A 140 6.88 -3.01 7.52
CA VAL A 140 5.56 -3.42 7.01
C VAL A 140 4.96 -4.55 7.85
N ASP A 141 5.75 -5.54 8.27
CA ASP A 141 5.30 -6.59 9.18
C ASP A 141 4.82 -6.01 10.51
N TRP A 142 5.64 -5.14 11.12
CA TRP A 142 5.26 -4.44 12.35
C TRP A 142 4.00 -3.59 12.16
N TRP A 143 3.89 -2.84 11.06
CA TRP A 143 2.71 -2.04 10.74
C TRP A 143 1.45 -2.90 10.67
N ASN A 144 1.50 -4.02 9.95
CA ASN A 144 0.33 -4.86 9.71
C ASN A 144 -0.07 -5.71 10.92
N ASN A 145 0.89 -6.15 11.74
CA ASN A 145 0.66 -7.18 12.76
C ASN A 145 0.82 -6.69 14.19
N GLN A 146 1.39 -5.50 14.43
CA GLN A 146 1.74 -5.04 15.78
C GLN A 146 1.36 -3.58 16.04
N ARG A 147 1.32 -2.72 15.01
CA ARG A 147 0.96 -1.32 15.17
C ARG A 147 -0.54 -1.17 15.42
N LEU A 148 -0.88 -0.51 16.53
CA LEU A 148 -2.26 -0.13 16.83
C LEU A 148 -2.57 1.20 16.13
N HIS A 149 -3.76 1.28 15.52
CA HIS A 149 -4.24 2.50 14.89
C HIS A 149 -5.43 3.04 15.65
N GLU A 150 -5.35 4.29 16.13
CA GLU A 150 -6.46 4.96 16.83
C GLU A 150 -7.74 4.99 15.97
N THR A 151 -7.60 5.20 14.67
CA THR A 151 -8.71 5.20 13.71
C THR A 151 -9.33 3.82 13.47
N LEU A 152 -8.70 2.75 13.98
CA LEU A 152 -9.20 1.38 13.95
C LEU A 152 -9.55 0.92 15.37
N ASP A 153 -9.91 1.84 16.27
CA ASP A 153 -10.22 1.55 17.67
C ASP A 153 -9.09 0.80 18.40
N TYR A 154 -7.85 1.16 18.09
CA TYR A 154 -6.63 0.52 18.62
C TYR A 154 -6.49 -0.96 18.25
N HIS A 155 -7.00 -1.36 17.09
CA HIS A 155 -6.69 -2.64 16.47
C HIS A 155 -5.55 -2.56 15.47
N THR A 156 -4.92 -3.71 15.21
CA THR A 156 -3.98 -3.89 14.10
C THR A 156 -4.73 -4.07 12.78
N PRO A 157 -4.10 -3.75 11.62
CA PRO A 157 -4.69 -4.03 10.32
C PRO A 157 -5.08 -5.51 10.15
N HIS A 158 -4.24 -6.43 10.64
CA HIS A 158 -4.52 -7.86 10.60
C HIS A 158 -5.78 -8.25 11.38
N GLU A 159 -5.99 -7.69 12.58
CA GLU A 159 -7.19 -7.95 13.39
C GLU A 159 -8.45 -7.45 12.68
N ILE A 160 -8.41 -6.28 12.06
CA ILE A 160 -9.55 -5.73 11.32
C ILE A 160 -9.94 -6.64 10.14
N GLU A 161 -8.96 -7.14 9.39
CA GLU A 161 -9.22 -8.11 8.33
C GLU A 161 -9.81 -9.41 8.88
N ALA A 162 -9.24 -9.96 9.95
CA ALA A 162 -9.73 -11.18 10.57
C ALA A 162 -11.20 -11.04 11.02
N LEU A 163 -11.56 -9.92 11.66
CA LEU A 163 -12.93 -9.62 12.08
C LEU A 163 -13.88 -9.52 10.89
N TYR A 164 -13.45 -8.84 9.81
CA TYR A 164 -14.24 -8.73 8.58
C TYR A 164 -14.53 -10.09 7.94
N HIS A 165 -13.54 -10.99 7.88
CA HIS A 165 -13.70 -12.33 7.32
C HIS A 165 -14.56 -13.24 8.19
N GLN A 166 -14.44 -13.14 9.52
CA GLN A 166 -15.31 -13.87 10.45
C GLN A 166 -16.78 -13.45 10.26
N GLY A 167 -17.05 -12.15 10.25
CA GLY A 167 -18.41 -11.63 10.05
C GLY A 167 -19.05 -12.05 8.72
N ARG A 168 -18.25 -12.13 7.65
CA ARG A 168 -18.71 -12.64 6.34
C ARG A 168 -19.00 -14.13 6.32
N THR A 169 -18.18 -14.92 7.02
CA THR A 169 -18.34 -16.39 7.09
C THR A 169 -19.61 -16.75 7.84
N SER A 170 -19.90 -16.06 8.95
CA SER A 170 -21.14 -16.20 9.70
C SER A 170 -22.39 -15.77 8.90
N ALA A 171 -22.28 -14.76 8.03
CA ALA A 171 -23.39 -14.34 7.18
C ALA A 171 -23.70 -15.31 6.03
N LEU A 172 -22.71 -16.08 5.56
CA LEU A 172 -22.87 -17.09 4.50
C LEU A 172 -23.31 -18.46 5.03
N THR A 173 -23.28 -18.66 6.34
CA THR A 173 -23.67 -19.91 7.02
C THR A 173 -24.66 -19.59 8.15
N PRO A 174 -25.94 -19.30 7.84
CA PRO A 174 -26.95 -19.07 8.88
C PRO A 174 -27.23 -20.38 9.66
N PRO A 175 -27.67 -20.29 10.93
CA PRO A 175 -27.98 -21.44 11.77
C PRO A 175 -29.16 -22.28 11.25
#